data_AF-A0A9P9XSS0-F1
#
_entry.id   AF-A0A9P9XSS0-F1
#
_cell.length_a   1.000
_cell.length_b   1.000
_cell.length_c   1.000
_cell.angle_alpha   90.00
_cell.angle_beta   90.00
_cell.angle_gamma   90.00
#
_symmetry.space_group_name_H-M   'P 1'
#
loop_
_entity.id
_entity.type
_entity.pdbx_description
1 polymer ?
#
loop_
_entity_poly.entity_id
_entity_poly.type
_entity_poly.pdbx_seq_one_letter_code
_entity_poly.pdbx_strand_id
1 'polypeptide(L)'
;MAANRTLISNILATPLDCAEEIFHVVPYPNNPELLPSTLLPTITQQTVLHSDWIDMFPCPQARDSLIQAAGTFDEDDLWADCVGGLYEGFPDDEMERRGMIAWSPTWDISGWEMSEGFMRKWGWLFKGLPGPLEATNRWRIERGEEPFAQDNYQSSFVT
;
A
#
# COMPACT_ATOMS: atom_id res chain seq x y z
N MET A 1 -4.99 20.65 -16.45
CA MET A 1 -4.81 21.57 -15.30
C MET A 1 -3.34 21.46 -14.92
N ALA A 2 -2.56 22.54 -14.98
CA ALA A 2 -1.13 22.49 -14.63
C ALA A 2 -0.98 22.73 -13.12
N ALA A 3 -0.61 21.69 -12.37
CA ALA A 3 -0.26 21.86 -10.97
C ALA A 3 1.08 22.60 -10.85
N ASN A 4 1.17 23.58 -9.95
CA ASN A 4 2.38 24.36 -9.74
C ASN A 4 3.45 23.52 -9.02
N ARG A 5 4.34 22.90 -9.80
CA ARG A 5 5.41 21.97 -9.36
C ARG A 5 6.41 22.58 -8.35
N THR A 6 6.44 23.90 -8.21
CA THR A 6 7.33 24.63 -7.31
C THR A 6 7.08 24.33 -5.83
N LEU A 7 5.87 23.92 -5.46
CA LEU A 7 5.51 23.67 -4.06
C LEU A 7 6.07 22.35 -3.51
N ILE A 8 6.29 21.33 -4.37
CA ILE A 8 6.66 19.98 -3.94
C ILE A 8 8.12 19.66 -4.23
N SER A 9 8.78 20.38 -5.15
CA SER A 9 10.19 20.17 -5.48
C SER A 9 11.12 20.27 -4.27
N ASN A 10 10.73 21.05 -3.26
CA ASN A 10 11.51 21.25 -2.04
C ASN A 10 11.16 20.28 -0.91
N ILE A 11 10.03 19.56 -0.99
CA ILE A 11 9.66 18.51 -0.02
C ILE A 11 10.62 17.32 -0.14
N LEU A 12 11.08 17.03 -1.35
CA LEU A 12 12.06 15.97 -1.63
C LEU A 12 13.53 16.42 -1.41
N ALA A 13 13.77 17.71 -1.16
CA ALA A 13 15.11 18.29 -1.04
C ALA A 13 15.48 18.69 0.39
N THR A 14 14.50 18.83 1.29
CA THR A 14 14.77 18.80 2.72
C THR A 14 15.15 17.37 3.09
N PRO A 15 16.27 17.14 3.81
CA PRO A 15 16.39 15.91 4.57
C PRO A 15 15.14 15.88 5.44
N LEU A 16 14.22 14.96 5.14
CA LEU A 16 13.36 14.45 6.19
C LEU A 16 14.38 13.94 7.21
N ASP A 17 14.63 14.70 8.28
CA ASP A 17 15.15 14.08 9.50
C ASP A 17 14.26 12.85 9.65
N CYS A 18 14.82 11.66 9.48
CA CYS A 18 14.09 10.42 9.67
C CYS A 18 13.48 10.57 11.06
N ALA A 19 12.17 10.87 11.13
CA ALA A 19 11.51 10.93 12.40
C ALA A 19 11.82 9.61 13.07
N GLU A 20 12.32 9.64 14.31
CA GLU A 20 12.64 8.41 15.01
C GLU A 20 11.45 7.47 14.89
N GLU A 21 11.69 6.30 14.29
CA GLU A 21 10.66 5.33 14.01
C GLU A 21 9.96 4.94 15.32
N ILE A 22 8.66 5.19 15.40
CA ILE A 22 7.89 4.96 16.62
C ILE A 22 7.37 3.54 16.58
N PHE A 23 7.97 2.69 17.40
CA PHE A 23 7.50 1.33 17.64
C PHE A 23 6.39 1.31 18.69
N HIS A 24 5.24 0.70 18.37
CA HIS A 24 4.11 0.64 19.29
C HIS A 24 3.22 -0.61 19.13
N VAL A 25 2.24 -0.74 20.02
CA VAL A 25 1.05 -1.60 19.84
C VAL A 25 -0.21 -0.73 19.82
N VAL A 26 -1.19 -1.08 19.00
CA VAL A 26 -2.40 -0.27 18.83
C VAL A 26 -3.48 -0.79 19.77
N PRO A 27 -3.94 -0.02 20.78
CA PRO A 27 -5.03 -0.46 21.65
C PRO A 27 -6.35 -0.51 20.88
N TYR A 28 -7.23 -1.44 21.28
CA TYR A 28 -8.59 -1.48 20.73
C TYR A 28 -9.37 -0.21 21.09
N PRO A 29 -10.09 0.42 20.14
CA PRO A 29 -10.78 1.68 20.38
C PRO A 29 -11.97 1.51 21.34
N ASN A 30 -12.25 2.54 22.14
CA ASN A 30 -13.38 2.54 23.07
C ASN A 30 -14.76 2.55 22.37
N ASN A 31 -14.84 3.12 21.16
CA ASN A 31 -16.06 3.26 20.35
C ASN A 31 -15.86 2.61 18.96
N PRO A 32 -15.70 1.28 18.87
CA PRO A 32 -15.37 0.57 17.64
C PRO A 32 -16.43 0.71 16.54
N GLU A 33 -17.69 0.96 16.91
CA GLU A 33 -18.81 1.13 16.00
C GLU A 33 -18.74 2.39 15.13
N LEU A 34 -17.87 3.34 15.47
CA LEU A 34 -17.64 4.56 14.68
C LEU A 34 -16.65 4.35 13.54
N LEU A 35 -15.99 3.19 13.49
CA LEU A 35 -14.97 2.88 12.50
C LEU A 35 -15.46 1.76 11.56
N PRO A 36 -15.11 1.85 10.26
CA PRO A 36 -15.16 0.69 9.38
C PRO A 36 -14.40 -0.49 10.00
N SER A 37 -14.94 -1.70 9.86
CA SER A 37 -14.32 -2.91 10.43
C SER A 37 -12.90 -3.14 9.90
N THR A 38 -12.59 -2.69 8.69
CA THR A 38 -11.26 -2.76 8.08
C THR A 38 -10.23 -1.84 8.74
N LEU A 39 -10.68 -0.78 9.42
CA LEU A 39 -9.80 0.14 10.17
C LEU A 39 -9.57 -0.29 11.61
N LEU A 40 -10.37 -1.23 12.13
CA LEU A 40 -10.16 -1.73 13.49
C LEU A 40 -8.78 -2.40 13.61
N PRO A 41 -8.07 -2.21 14.74
CA PRO A 41 -6.78 -2.87 14.96
C PRO A 41 -6.93 -4.39 14.96
N THR A 42 -6.04 -5.08 14.26
CA THR A 42 -5.95 -6.55 14.32
C THR A 42 -5.39 -7.01 15.67
N ILE A 43 -5.46 -8.32 15.94
CA ILE A 43 -4.80 -8.90 17.12
C ILE A 43 -3.29 -8.70 17.02
N THR A 44 -2.73 -8.82 15.82
CA THR A 44 -1.30 -8.61 15.54
C THR A 44 -0.88 -7.20 15.93
N GLN A 45 -1.60 -6.16 15.47
CA GLN A 45 -1.33 -4.76 15.84
C GLN A 45 -1.48 -4.51 17.35
N GLN A 46 -2.39 -5.21 18.03
CA GLN A 46 -2.59 -5.08 19.48
C GLN A 46 -1.51 -5.76 20.33
N THR A 47 -0.73 -6.68 19.77
CA THR A 47 0.13 -7.58 20.56
C THR A 47 1.59 -7.61 20.12
N VAL A 48 1.90 -7.16 18.90
CA VAL A 48 3.25 -7.14 18.34
C VAL A 48 3.71 -5.70 18.19
N LEU A 49 4.89 -5.40 18.75
CA LEU A 49 5.51 -4.09 18.60
C LEU A 49 5.92 -3.87 17.14
N HIS A 50 5.46 -2.79 16.52
CA HIS A 50 5.69 -2.50 15.11
C HIS A 50 5.75 -1.00 14.84
N SER A 51 6.28 -0.63 13.68
CA SER A 51 6.44 0.74 13.22
C SER A 51 5.09 1.38 12.91
N ASP A 52 4.87 2.58 13.43
CA ASP A 52 3.60 3.30 13.33
C ASP A 52 3.13 3.57 11.90
N TRP A 53 4.05 3.69 10.94
CA TRP A 53 3.72 3.89 9.54
C TRP A 53 2.89 2.72 8.96
N ILE A 54 3.02 1.51 9.49
CA ILE A 54 2.26 0.33 9.02
C ILE A 54 0.76 0.55 9.23
N ASP A 55 0.35 1.27 10.26
CA ASP A 55 -1.07 1.56 10.53
C ASP A 55 -1.74 2.40 9.46
N MET A 56 -0.96 3.09 8.63
CA MET A 56 -1.48 3.84 7.49
C MET A 56 -2.00 2.92 6.37
N PHE A 57 -1.62 1.63 6.36
CA PHE A 57 -2.16 0.67 5.41
C PHE A 57 -3.59 0.28 5.78
N PRO A 58 -4.58 0.53 4.91
CA PRO A 58 -5.99 0.31 5.25
C PRO A 58 -6.43 -1.15 5.20
N CYS A 59 -5.65 -2.03 4.57
CA CYS A 59 -5.96 -3.46 4.49
C CYS A 59 -5.43 -4.14 5.76
N PRO A 60 -6.31 -4.71 6.62
CA PRO A 60 -5.88 -5.27 7.90
C PRO A 60 -4.88 -6.42 7.73
N GLN A 61 -5.04 -7.25 6.70
CA GLN A 61 -4.11 -8.35 6.43
C GLN A 61 -2.77 -7.89 5.84
N ALA A 62 -2.76 -6.79 5.07
CA ALA A 62 -1.52 -6.20 4.60
C ALA A 62 -0.71 -5.65 5.79
N ARG A 63 -1.37 -5.00 6.76
CA ARG A 63 -0.73 -4.58 8.03
C ARG A 63 -0.12 -5.77 8.75
N ASP A 64 -0.87 -6.85 8.94
CA ASP A 64 -0.36 -8.06 9.60
C ASP A 64 0.83 -8.66 8.83
N SER A 65 0.80 -8.65 7.50
CA SER A 65 1.90 -9.14 6.67
C SER A 65 3.15 -8.27 6.81
N LEU A 66 3.00 -6.95 6.85
CA LEU A 66 4.10 -6.01 7.09
C LEU A 66 4.73 -6.22 8.46
N ILE A 67 3.90 -6.33 9.51
CA ILE A 67 4.37 -6.58 10.88
C ILE A 67 5.16 -7.89 10.95
N GLN A 68 4.67 -8.95 10.30
CA GLN A 68 5.33 -10.25 10.29
C GLN A 68 6.63 -10.27 9.45
N ALA A 69 6.70 -9.42 8.42
CA ALA A 69 7.84 -9.31 7.51
C ALA A 69 8.85 -8.24 7.93
N ALA A 70 8.68 -7.60 9.10
CA ALA A 70 9.56 -6.53 9.57
C ALA A 70 11.05 -6.94 9.49
N GLY A 71 11.88 -6.06 8.92
CA GLY A 71 13.30 -6.30 8.69
C GLY A 71 13.64 -7.26 7.54
N THR A 72 12.67 -7.71 6.74
CA THR A 72 12.90 -8.59 5.57
C THR A 72 12.72 -7.89 4.22
N PHE A 73 12.28 -6.63 4.22
CA PHE A 73 12.10 -5.81 3.03
C PHE A 73 12.61 -4.38 3.28
N ASP A 74 12.81 -3.64 2.20
CA ASP A 74 13.16 -2.22 2.24
C ASP A 74 11.88 -1.38 2.35
N GLU A 75 11.69 -0.74 3.51
CA GLU A 75 10.49 0.03 3.85
C GLU A 75 10.39 1.32 3.03
N ASP A 76 11.53 1.97 2.78
CA ASP A 76 11.61 3.18 1.95
C ASP A 76 11.27 2.86 0.50
N ASP A 77 11.73 1.71 -0.01
CA ASP A 77 11.44 1.23 -1.35
C ASP A 77 9.95 0.86 -1.52
N LEU A 78 9.33 0.24 -0.52
CA LEU A 78 7.88 0.00 -0.51
C LEU A 78 7.12 1.33 -0.54
N TRP A 79 7.48 2.29 0.32
CA TRP A 79 6.82 3.59 0.37
C TRP A 79 6.97 4.36 -0.95
N ALA A 80 8.18 4.35 -1.53
CA ALA A 80 8.45 4.95 -2.83
C ALA A 80 7.62 4.31 -3.96
N ASP A 81 7.36 3.01 -3.89
CA ASP A 81 6.54 2.30 -4.87
C ASP A 81 5.04 2.40 -4.61
N CYS A 82 4.59 2.66 -3.38
CA CYS A 82 3.19 2.97 -3.10
C CYS A 82 2.77 4.31 -3.71
N VAL A 83 3.64 5.31 -3.64
CA VAL A 83 3.37 6.68 -4.11
C VAL A 83 3.93 6.94 -5.53
N GLY A 84 4.83 6.09 -6.02
CA GLY A 84 5.40 6.15 -7.36
C GLY A 84 4.31 6.18 -8.44
N GLY A 85 4.46 7.04 -9.45
CA GLY A 85 3.46 7.21 -10.51
C GLY A 85 2.34 8.24 -10.21
N LEU A 86 2.11 8.64 -8.95
CA LEU A 86 1.10 9.66 -8.59
C LEU A 86 1.60 11.11 -8.73
N TYR A 87 2.90 11.31 -8.99
CA TYR A 87 3.49 12.64 -9.14
C TYR A 87 3.71 13.00 -10.62
N GLU A 88 3.24 14.18 -11.02
CA GLU A 88 3.53 14.77 -12.32
C GLU A 88 5.05 14.96 -12.50
N GLY A 89 5.66 14.26 -13.46
CA GLY A 89 7.10 14.39 -13.77
C GLY A 89 7.80 13.07 -14.05
N PHE A 90 7.17 11.95 -13.72
CA PHE A 90 7.60 10.64 -14.16
C PHE A 90 7.04 10.32 -15.55
N PRO A 91 7.81 9.69 -16.45
CA PRO A 91 7.30 9.26 -17.75
C PRO A 91 6.12 8.29 -17.58
N ASP A 92 5.22 8.23 -18.58
CA ASP A 92 3.95 7.46 -18.50
C ASP A 92 4.16 5.98 -18.12
N ASP A 93 5.35 5.41 -18.42
CA ASP A 93 5.71 4.04 -18.07
C ASP A 93 5.97 3.82 -16.57
N GLU A 94 6.15 4.88 -15.78
CA GLU A 94 6.32 4.77 -14.32
C GLU A 94 5.01 4.44 -13.62
N MET A 95 3.86 4.91 -14.15
CA MET A 95 2.53 4.51 -13.65
C MET A 95 2.25 3.01 -13.90
N GLU A 96 2.83 2.42 -14.94
CA GLU A 96 2.73 0.98 -15.20
C GLU A 96 3.68 0.16 -14.30
N ARG A 97 4.80 0.75 -13.88
CA ARG A 97 5.86 0.08 -13.11
C ARG A 97 5.67 0.13 -11.60
N ARG A 98 5.10 1.18 -11.05
CA ARG A 98 4.88 1.33 -9.60
C ARG A 98 3.69 2.24 -9.33
N GLY A 99 3.15 2.13 -8.12
CA GLY A 99 2.03 2.94 -7.68
C GLY A 99 0.78 2.16 -7.33
N MET A 100 -0.04 2.84 -6.53
CA MET A 100 -1.36 2.41 -6.11
C MET A 100 -2.34 3.58 -6.29
N ILE A 101 -3.56 3.28 -6.75
CA ILE A 101 -4.65 4.24 -6.88
C ILE A 101 -5.79 3.80 -5.96
N ALA A 102 -6.30 4.72 -5.16
CA ALA A 102 -7.51 4.53 -4.38
C ALA A 102 -8.66 5.30 -5.03
N TRP A 103 -9.56 4.57 -5.69
CA TRP A 103 -10.78 5.08 -6.33
C TRP A 103 -11.95 5.28 -5.34
N SER A 104 -11.82 4.74 -4.14
CA SER A 104 -12.79 4.80 -3.04
C SER A 104 -12.09 5.31 -1.77
N PRO A 105 -12.82 5.46 -0.64
CA PRO A 105 -12.15 5.64 0.64
C PRO A 105 -11.09 4.57 0.88
N THR A 106 -9.97 4.96 1.50
CA THR A 106 -8.77 4.13 1.57
C THR A 106 -9.00 2.80 2.27
N TRP A 107 -9.90 2.75 3.26
CA TRP A 107 -10.28 1.53 3.99
C TRP A 107 -11.12 0.52 3.22
N ASP A 108 -11.54 0.84 1.99
CA ASP A 108 -12.25 -0.09 1.11
C ASP A 108 -11.29 -0.61 0.02
N ILE A 109 -10.77 -1.81 0.23
CA ILE A 109 -9.86 -2.48 -0.71
C ILE A 109 -10.46 -2.68 -2.10
N SER A 110 -11.79 -2.67 -2.23
CA SER A 110 -12.44 -2.87 -3.53
C SER A 110 -12.21 -1.70 -4.48
N GLY A 111 -11.93 -0.49 -3.97
CA GLY A 111 -11.55 0.64 -4.80
C GLY A 111 -10.05 0.78 -5.02
N TRP A 112 -9.24 -0.21 -4.64
CA TRP A 112 -7.79 -0.14 -4.83
C TRP A 112 -7.41 -0.73 -6.18
N GLU A 113 -6.47 -0.06 -6.83
CA GLU A 113 -5.84 -0.52 -8.05
C GLU A 113 -4.32 -0.39 -7.92
N MET A 114 -3.61 -1.45 -8.24
CA MET A 114 -2.16 -1.48 -8.20
C MET A 114 -1.59 -1.62 -9.61
N SER A 115 -0.48 -0.93 -9.87
CA SER A 115 0.31 -1.12 -11.08
C SER A 115 0.86 -2.55 -11.19
N GLU A 116 1.22 -2.96 -12.41
CA GLU A 116 1.75 -4.32 -12.65
C GLU A 116 3.04 -4.56 -11.87
N GLY A 117 3.98 -3.61 -11.94
CA GLY A 117 5.26 -3.76 -11.25
C GLY A 117 5.11 -3.72 -9.72
N PHE A 118 4.18 -2.93 -9.18
CA PHE A 118 3.85 -2.99 -7.75
C PHE A 118 3.36 -4.38 -7.35
N MET A 119 2.40 -4.95 -8.11
CA MET A 119 1.90 -6.29 -7.83
C MET A 119 2.99 -7.36 -7.94
N ARG A 120 3.91 -7.24 -8.92
CA ARG A 120 5.02 -8.19 -9.11
C ARG A 120 6.01 -8.17 -7.93
N LYS A 121 6.28 -6.99 -7.38
CA LYS A 121 7.28 -6.80 -6.32
C LYS A 121 6.69 -6.99 -4.91
N TRP A 122 5.52 -6.43 -4.67
CA TRP A 122 4.88 -6.32 -3.35
C TRP A 122 3.61 -7.17 -3.20
N GLY A 123 3.25 -7.98 -4.20
CA GLY A 123 2.05 -8.83 -4.17
C GLY A 123 1.99 -9.82 -2.99
N TRP A 124 3.14 -10.13 -2.38
CA TRP A 124 3.21 -10.94 -1.18
C TRP A 124 2.45 -10.34 0.02
N LEU A 125 2.28 -9.01 0.07
CA LEU A 125 1.47 -8.30 1.07
C LEU A 125 0.02 -8.78 1.11
N PHE A 126 -0.47 -9.31 -0.01
CA PHE A 126 -1.85 -9.70 -0.22
C PHE A 126 -2.00 -11.21 -0.42
N LYS A 127 -0.97 -11.99 -0.06
CA LYS A 127 -1.00 -13.44 -0.26
C LYS A 127 -2.19 -14.06 0.47
N GLY A 128 -2.96 -14.89 -0.24
CA GLY A 128 -4.18 -15.52 0.28
C GLY A 128 -5.42 -14.63 0.25
N LEU A 129 -5.31 -13.40 -0.27
CA LEU A 129 -6.43 -12.49 -0.45
C LEU A 129 -6.71 -12.29 -1.95
N PRO A 130 -7.86 -12.72 -2.46
CA PRO A 130 -8.22 -12.45 -3.84
C PRO A 130 -8.58 -10.96 -4.05
N GLY A 131 -9.08 -10.28 -3.01
CA GLY A 131 -9.65 -8.93 -3.08
C GLY A 131 -8.78 -7.87 -3.77
N PRO A 132 -7.49 -7.69 -3.41
CA PRO A 132 -6.62 -6.69 -4.04
C PRO A 132 -6.41 -6.90 -5.54
N LEU A 133 -6.20 -8.15 -5.96
CA LEU A 133 -6.03 -8.49 -7.37
C LEU A 133 -7.36 -8.40 -8.14
N GLU A 134 -8.46 -8.84 -7.53
CA GLU A 134 -9.81 -8.70 -8.10
C GLU A 134 -10.20 -7.23 -8.27
N ALA A 135 -9.89 -6.38 -7.28
CA ALA A 135 -10.13 -4.93 -7.33
C ALA A 135 -9.31 -4.29 -8.46
N THR A 136 -8.01 -4.58 -8.51
CA THR A 136 -7.12 -4.12 -9.58
C THR A 136 -7.64 -4.53 -10.96
N ASN A 137 -7.98 -5.81 -11.13
CA ASN A 137 -8.50 -6.32 -12.40
C ASN A 137 -9.83 -5.69 -12.79
N ARG A 138 -10.70 -5.37 -11.82
CA ARG A 138 -11.97 -4.68 -12.10
C ARG A 138 -11.72 -3.33 -12.75
N TRP A 139 -10.86 -2.50 -12.16
CA TRP A 139 -10.55 -1.17 -12.68
C TRP A 139 -9.83 -1.22 -14.04
N ARG A 140 -8.92 -2.17 -14.23
CA ARG A 140 -8.28 -2.43 -15.52
C ARG A 140 -9.29 -2.78 -16.62
N ILE A 141 -10.20 -3.71 -16.34
CA ILE A 141 -11.25 -4.14 -17.28
C ILE A 141 -12.19 -2.98 -17.62
N GLU A 142 -12.57 -2.16 -16.64
CA GLU A 142 -13.43 -0.99 -16.87
C GLU A 142 -12.81 0.03 -17.84
N ARG A 143 -11.47 0.11 -17.91
CA ARG A 143 -10.74 0.93 -18.90
C ARG A 143 -10.43 0.21 -20.21
N GLY A 144 -10.75 -1.08 -20.33
CA GLY A 144 -10.45 -1.90 -21.50
C GLY A 144 -9.02 -2.47 -21.53
N GLU A 145 -8.34 -2.53 -20.38
CA GLU A 145 -7.05 -3.22 -20.23
C GLU A 145 -7.24 -4.70 -19.88
N GLU A 146 -6.25 -5.52 -20.22
CA GLU A 146 -6.24 -6.95 -19.87
C GLU A 146 -6.04 -7.16 -18.36
N PRO A 147 -6.76 -8.11 -17.74
CA PRO A 147 -6.57 -8.46 -16.34
C PRO A 147 -5.26 -9.20 -16.11
N PHE A 148 -4.70 -9.01 -14.94
CA PHE A 148 -3.58 -9.77 -14.43
C PHE A 148 -3.98 -11.22 -14.13
N ALA A 149 -3.15 -12.17 -14.57
CA ALA A 149 -3.34 -13.59 -14.28
C ALA A 149 -3.02 -13.91 -12.80
N GLN A 150 -3.87 -14.71 -12.15
CA GLN A 150 -3.76 -15.08 -10.73
C GLN A 150 -2.40 -15.67 -10.35
N ASP A 151 -1.87 -16.55 -11.21
CA ASP A 151 -0.67 -17.35 -10.93
C ASP A 151 0.61 -16.51 -10.84
N ASN A 152 0.62 -15.33 -11.48
CA ASN A 152 1.79 -14.45 -11.53
C ASN A 152 2.09 -13.75 -10.19
N TYR A 153 1.13 -13.71 -9.27
CA TYR A 153 1.17 -12.86 -8.07
C TYR A 153 1.03 -13.62 -6.75
N GLN A 154 0.90 -14.96 -6.79
CA GLN A 154 0.83 -15.79 -5.58
C GLN A 154 2.15 -16.53 -5.24
N SER A 155 3.19 -16.41 -6.07
CA SER A 155 4.35 -17.32 -6.06
C SER A 155 5.59 -16.83 -5.29
N SER A 156 5.68 -15.58 -4.84
CA SER A 156 6.93 -15.05 -4.28
C SER A 156 7.14 -15.40 -2.80
N PHE A 157 7.54 -16.64 -2.53
CA PHE A 157 8.62 -16.92 -1.59
C PHE A 157 9.68 -17.69 -2.37
N VAL A 158 10.75 -17.01 -2.78
CA VAL A 158 12.01 -17.70 -3.02
C VAL A 158 12.83 -17.48 -1.75
N THR A 159 13.20 -18.60 -1.15
CA THR A 159 13.94 -18.79 0.11
C THR A 159 15.23 -17.99 0.15
#